data_AF-A0A3D4WZ91-F1
#
_entry.id   AF-A0A3D4WZ91-F1
#
_cell.length_a   1.000
_cell.length_b   1.000
_cell.length_c   1.000
_cell.angle_alpha   90.00
_cell.angle_beta   90.00
_cell.angle_gamma   90.00
#
_symmetry.space_group_name_H-M   'P 1'
#
loop_
_entity.id
_entity.type
_entity.pdbx_description
1 polymer ?
#
loop_
_entity_poly.entity_id
_entity_poly.type
_entity_poly.pdbx_seq_one_letter_code
_entity_poly.pdbx_strand_id
1 'polypeptide(L)'
;MTPFDALLPKPVRTWRTGADLPPEGYRLTITGGSVTVDAADDAGAFYAAQTVRQLRGPDAFRAATVHSGPLPDGVIEDYPRFAWRGCLLDVARHFMPKAGVLRFIDLLAAHKLNVLHLHLTDRAAGIKQILRALS
;
A
#
# COMPACT_ATOMS: atom_id res chain seq x y z
N MET A 1 17.97 6.57 4.79
CA MET A 1 17.18 5.36 5.03
C MET A 1 15.79 5.83 5.38
N THR A 2 14.89 5.83 4.40
CA THR A 2 13.52 6.34 4.62
C THR A 2 12.72 5.25 5.35
N PRO A 3 11.67 5.60 6.12
CA PRO A 3 10.82 4.63 6.81
C PRO A 3 10.18 3.56 5.89
N PHE A 4 10.25 3.76 4.57
CA PHE A 4 9.69 2.87 3.55
C PHE A 4 10.65 1.76 3.11
N ASP A 5 11.95 1.85 3.41
CA ASP A 5 12.96 0.88 2.96
C ASP A 5 12.64 -0.57 3.41
N ALA A 6 11.95 -0.73 4.55
CA ALA A 6 11.55 -2.04 5.08
C ALA A 6 10.34 -2.67 4.35
N LEU A 7 9.56 -1.86 3.62
CA LEU A 7 8.38 -2.30 2.86
C LEU A 7 8.73 -2.63 1.41
N LEU A 8 9.96 -2.35 0.98
CA LEU A 8 10.43 -2.65 -0.36
C LEU A 8 10.69 -4.16 -0.49
N PRO A 9 10.02 -4.86 -1.43
CA PRO A 9 10.24 -6.29 -1.59
C PRO A 9 11.69 -6.55 -2.04
N LYS A 10 12.46 -7.32 -1.27
CA LYS A 10 13.72 -7.89 -1.76
C LYS A 10 13.37 -8.93 -2.85
N PRO A 11 14.07 -9.00 -4.00
CA PRO A 11 15.37 -8.42 -4.35
C PRO A 11 15.24 -7.24 -5.32
N VAL A 12 14.50 -6.18 -4.98
CA VAL A 12 14.56 -4.96 -5.80
C VAL A 12 15.95 -4.34 -5.66
N ARG A 13 16.60 -4.10 -6.80
CA ARG A 13 18.02 -3.69 -6.85
C ARG A 13 18.19 -2.18 -6.87
N THR A 14 17.22 -1.46 -7.43
CA THR A 14 17.33 -0.01 -7.63
C THR A 14 15.98 0.66 -7.46
N TRP A 15 15.93 1.68 -6.59
CA TRP A 15 14.79 2.57 -6.38
C TRP A 15 15.25 4.00 -6.63
N ARG A 16 14.56 4.71 -7.52
CA ARG A 16 14.81 6.12 -7.84
C ARG A 16 13.52 6.90 -7.72
N THR A 17 13.61 8.09 -7.15
CA THR A 17 12.51 9.06 -7.05
C THR A 17 12.88 10.33 -7.82
N GLY A 18 11.88 11.15 -8.17
CA GLY A 18 12.09 12.36 -8.98
C GLY A 18 12.19 12.09 -10.49
N ALA A 19 11.65 10.97 -10.96
CA ALA A 19 11.50 10.72 -12.39
C ALA A 19 10.44 11.66 -12.99
N ASP A 20 10.59 11.99 -14.28
CA ASP A 20 9.60 12.78 -15.02
C ASP A 20 8.37 11.91 -15.36
N LEU A 21 7.51 11.72 -14.35
CA LEU A 21 6.28 10.94 -14.38
C LEU A 21 5.16 11.72 -13.68
N PRO A 22 3.88 11.45 -13.99
CA PRO A 22 2.77 12.05 -13.26
C PRO A 22 2.86 11.80 -11.74
N PRO A 23 2.29 12.68 -10.88
CA PRO A 23 2.28 12.48 -9.43
C PRO A 23 1.77 11.10 -9.04
N GLU A 24 2.39 10.50 -8.01
CA GLU A 24 2.14 9.11 -7.58
C GLU A 24 2.43 8.04 -8.66
N GLY A 25 3.01 8.43 -9.80
CA GLY A 25 3.34 7.56 -10.91
C GLY A 25 4.66 6.82 -10.72
N TYR A 26 4.77 5.65 -11.36
CA TYR A 26 5.98 4.84 -11.34
C TYR A 26 6.15 4.04 -12.63
N ARG A 27 7.41 3.73 -12.93
CA ARG A 27 7.85 2.79 -13.95
C ARG A 27 8.61 1.65 -13.27
N LEU A 28 8.18 0.42 -13.54
CA LEU A 28 8.74 -0.82 -13.03
C LEU A 28 9.32 -1.60 -14.21
N THR A 29 10.63 -1.86 -14.16
CA THR A 29 11.33 -2.67 -15.17
C THR A 29 11.83 -3.95 -14.53
N ILE A 30 11.39 -5.09 -15.06
CA ILE A 30 11.76 -6.43 -14.61
C ILE A 30 12.53 -7.10 -15.74
N THR A 31 13.77 -7.52 -15.47
CA THR A 31 14.62 -8.19 -16.46
C THR A 31 15.56 -9.16 -15.77
N GLY A 32 15.51 -10.44 -16.17
CA GLY A 32 16.42 -11.47 -15.65
C GLY A 32 16.35 -11.60 -14.12
N GLY A 33 15.14 -11.45 -13.55
CA GLY A 33 14.91 -11.50 -12.11
C GLY A 33 15.38 -10.26 -11.33
N SER A 34 15.89 -9.22 -12.01
CA SER A 34 16.21 -7.93 -11.41
C SER A 34 15.03 -6.97 -11.56
N VAL A 35 14.75 -6.20 -10.50
CA VAL A 35 13.70 -5.19 -10.50
C VAL A 35 14.32 -3.81 -10.32
N THR A 36 13.93 -2.89 -11.20
CA THR A 36 14.27 -1.46 -11.14
C THR A 36 12.98 -0.64 -11.07
N VAL A 37 12.95 0.33 -10.17
CA VAL A 37 11.82 1.26 -10.01
C VAL A 37 12.29 2.69 -10.20
N ASP A 38 11.63 3.39 -11.11
CA ASP A 38 11.71 4.83 -11.28
C ASP A 38 10.34 5.43 -10.92
N ALA A 39 10.26 6.22 -9.86
CA ALA A 39 9.03 6.82 -9.36
C ALA A 39 9.06 8.35 -9.46
N ALA A 40 7.89 8.97 -9.61
CA ALA A 40 7.76 10.42 -9.51
C ALA A 40 8.12 10.91 -8.10
N ASP A 41 7.58 10.22 -7.08
CA ASP A 41 7.66 10.58 -5.67
C ASP A 41 7.66 9.32 -4.77
N ASP A 42 7.67 9.54 -3.44
CA ASP A 42 7.64 8.45 -2.45
C ASP A 42 6.34 7.61 -2.52
N ALA A 43 5.22 8.22 -2.91
CA ALA A 43 3.95 7.50 -3.07
C ALA A 43 3.98 6.59 -4.31
N GLY A 44 4.57 7.06 -5.42
CA GLY A 44 4.83 6.24 -6.59
C GLY A 44 5.75 5.07 -6.30
N ALA A 45 6.82 5.29 -5.52
CA ALA A 45 7.69 4.20 -5.07
C ALA A 45 6.93 3.17 -4.21
N PHE A 46 6.08 3.65 -3.29
CA PHE A 46 5.21 2.77 -2.52
C PHE A 46 4.26 1.95 -3.40
N TYR A 47 3.64 2.57 -4.41
CA TYR A 47 2.72 1.88 -5.32
C TYR A 47 3.43 0.88 -6.23
N ALA A 48 4.66 1.16 -6.66
CA ALA A 48 5.49 0.19 -7.35
C ALA A 48 5.76 -1.06 -6.49
N ALA A 49 6.04 -0.88 -5.20
CA ALA A 49 6.22 -2.00 -4.27
C ALA A 49 4.95 -2.86 -4.17
N GLN A 50 3.76 -2.26 -4.14
CA GLN A 50 2.50 -3.01 -4.13
C GLN A 50 2.30 -3.82 -5.42
N THR A 51 2.64 -3.26 -6.58
CA THR A 51 2.58 -3.99 -7.86
C THR A 51 3.53 -5.18 -7.89
N VAL A 52 4.77 -5.01 -7.39
CA VAL A 52 5.71 -6.13 -7.25
C VAL A 52 5.14 -7.22 -6.33
N ARG A 53 4.50 -6.85 -5.21
CA ARG A 53 3.86 -7.82 -4.31
C ARG A 53 2.72 -8.57 -5.01
N GLN A 54 1.90 -7.88 -5.79
CA GLN A 54 0.81 -8.50 -6.56
C GLN A 54 1.34 -9.48 -7.62
N LEU A 55 2.43 -9.14 -8.33
CA LEU A 55 3.05 -10.01 -9.32
C LEU A 55 3.64 -11.30 -8.71
N ARG A 56 4.02 -11.27 -7.43
CA ARG A 56 4.47 -12.47 -6.68
C ARG A 56 3.34 -13.40 -6.28
N GLY A 57 2.09 -12.99 -6.45
CA GLY A 57 0.90 -13.76 -6.11
C GLY A 57 0.47 -13.64 -4.64
N PRO A 58 -0.55 -14.41 -4.24
CA PRO A 58 -1.23 -14.26 -2.94
C PRO A 58 -0.33 -14.52 -1.73
N ASP A 59 0.70 -15.35 -1.87
CA ASP A 59 1.63 -15.65 -0.79
C ASP A 59 2.46 -14.44 -0.33
N ALA A 60 2.62 -13.41 -1.18
CA ALA A 60 3.32 -12.17 -0.83
C ALA A 60 2.56 -11.28 0.19
N PHE A 61 1.31 -11.62 0.49
CA PHE A 61 0.50 -10.96 1.52
C PHE A 61 0.43 -11.74 2.84
N ARG A 62 1.09 -12.90 2.92
CA ARG A 62 1.18 -13.68 4.16
C ARG A 62 2.27 -13.14 5.06
N ALA A 63 2.05 -13.25 6.37
CA ALA A 63 3.06 -12.93 7.38
C ALA A 63 4.25 -13.90 7.36
N ALA A 64 4.02 -15.15 6.94
CA ALA A 64 5.08 -16.14 6.77
C ALA A 64 5.75 -15.97 5.41
N THR A 65 7.08 -15.91 5.40
CA THR A 65 7.87 -15.87 4.17
C THR A 65 7.74 -17.19 3.43
N VAL A 66 7.00 -17.20 2.33
CA VAL A 66 6.97 -18.31 1.37
C VAL A 66 7.84 -17.92 0.19
N HIS A 67 8.66 -18.84 -0.32
CA HIS A 67 9.42 -18.61 -1.54
C HIS A 67 8.45 -18.32 -2.69
N SER A 68 8.46 -17.07 -3.17
CA SER A 68 7.69 -16.68 -4.34
C SER A 68 8.47 -17.04 -5.60
N GLY A 69 7.76 -17.51 -6.63
CA GLY A 69 8.32 -17.82 -7.93
C GLY A 69 8.97 -16.60 -8.62
N PRO A 70 9.64 -16.81 -9.76
CA PRO A 70 10.25 -15.73 -10.51
C PRO A 70 9.20 -14.71 -10.95
N LEU A 71 9.57 -13.43 -10.94
CA LEU A 71 8.74 -12.37 -11.51
C LEU A 71 8.78 -12.48 -13.04
N PRO A 72 7.66 -12.22 -13.74
CA PRO A 72 7.67 -12.12 -15.19
C PRO A 72 8.48 -10.89 -15.63
N ASP A 73 9.30 -11.05 -16.66
CA ASP A 73 10.02 -9.93 -17.26
C ASP A 73 9.03 -9.00 -17.98
N GLY A 74 9.32 -7.69 -17.95
CA GLY A 74 8.46 -6.69 -18.57
C GLY A 74 8.68 -5.27 -18.04
N VAL A 75 7.99 -4.32 -18.67
CA VAL A 75 7.96 -2.91 -18.25
C VAL A 75 6.51 -2.53 -17.96
N ILE A 76 6.28 -1.96 -16.77
CA ILE A 76 4.98 -1.46 -16.33
C ILE A 76 5.15 0.03 -16.03
N GLU A 77 4.35 0.86 -16.67
CA GLU A 77 4.22 2.28 -16.33
C GLU A 77 2.77 2.51 -15.87
N ASP A 78 2.61 3.04 -14.66
CA ASP A 78 1.31 3.15 -14.02
C ASP A 78 1.27 4.44 -13.19
N TYR A 79 0.11 5.10 -13.25
CA TYR A 79 -0.17 6.32 -12.52
C TYR A 79 -1.69 6.43 -12.30
N PRO A 80 -2.12 7.06 -11.19
CA PRO A 80 -3.53 7.10 -10.86
C PRO A 80 -4.29 8.06 -11.79
N ARG A 81 -5.46 7.62 -12.26
CA ARG A 81 -6.40 8.47 -12.99
C ARG A 81 -6.98 9.61 -12.13
N PHE A 82 -7.17 9.35 -10.84
CA PHE A 82 -7.76 10.30 -9.89
C PHE A 82 -6.85 10.44 -8.69
N ALA A 83 -6.53 11.67 -8.30
CA ALA A 83 -5.71 11.95 -7.13
C ALA A 83 -6.40 11.58 -5.80
N TRP A 84 -7.73 11.59 -5.75
CA TRP A 84 -8.50 11.24 -4.55
C TRP A 84 -9.08 9.83 -4.65
N ARG A 85 -8.53 8.89 -3.88
CA ARG A 85 -8.96 7.48 -3.89
C ARG A 85 -9.28 7.04 -2.46
N GLY A 86 -10.54 7.23 -2.10
CA GLY A 86 -11.01 7.12 -0.73
C GLY A 86 -11.84 5.87 -0.42
N CYS A 87 -11.78 5.41 0.84
CA CYS A 87 -12.73 4.46 1.40
C CYS A 87 -13.31 4.98 2.73
N LEU A 88 -14.60 4.76 2.97
CA LEU A 88 -15.28 5.12 4.21
C LEU A 88 -15.38 3.90 5.14
N LEU A 89 -14.85 4.02 6.35
CA LEU A 89 -14.99 3.02 7.40
C LEU A 89 -15.89 3.57 8.52
N ASP A 90 -17.04 2.92 8.73
CA ASP A 90 -17.94 3.22 9.83
C ASP A 90 -17.59 2.40 11.07
N VAL A 91 -16.98 3.08 12.06
CA VAL A 91 -16.65 2.50 13.36
C VAL A 91 -17.62 2.97 14.46
N ALA A 92 -18.57 3.85 14.12
CA ALA A 92 -19.53 4.41 15.07
C ALA A 92 -20.67 3.42 15.35
N ARG A 93 -21.10 2.64 14.34
CA ARG A 93 -22.14 1.61 14.48
C ARG A 93 -21.63 0.31 15.07
N HIS A 94 -20.42 -0.10 14.70
CA HIS A 94 -19.78 -1.32 15.19
C HIS A 94 -18.31 -1.03 15.49
N PHE A 95 -17.91 -1.20 16.75
CA PHE A 95 -16.53 -0.97 17.16
C PHE A 95 -15.59 -1.96 16.45
N MET A 96 -14.59 -1.43 15.76
CA MET A 96 -13.50 -2.20 15.19
C MET A 96 -12.24 -2.01 16.06
N PRO A 97 -11.65 -3.09 16.61
CA PRO A 97 -10.39 -3.00 17.32
C PRO A 97 -9.28 -2.37 16.46
N LYS A 98 -8.31 -1.69 17.09
CA LYS A 98 -7.17 -1.06 16.42
C LYS A 98 -6.48 -1.98 15.41
N ALA A 99 -6.25 -3.24 15.78
CA ALA A 99 -5.62 -4.22 14.89
C ALA A 99 -6.44 -4.47 13.61
N GLY A 100 -7.78 -4.45 13.72
CA GLY A 100 -8.68 -4.54 12.56
C GLY A 100 -8.58 -3.33 11.66
N VAL A 101 -8.52 -2.12 12.24
CA VAL A 101 -8.35 -0.86 11.48
C VAL A 101 -7.01 -0.82 10.75
N LEU A 102 -5.92 -1.21 11.42
CA LEU A 102 -4.59 -1.27 10.80
C LEU A 102 -4.56 -2.27 9.64
N ARG A 103 -5.14 -3.46 9.84
CA ARG A 103 -5.27 -4.45 8.76
C ARG A 103 -6.14 -3.94 7.62
N PHE A 104 -7.16 -3.14 7.90
CA PHE A 104 -7.97 -2.50 6.86
C PHE A 104 -7.14 -1.49 6.06
N ILE A 105 -6.34 -0.65 6.73
CA ILE A 105 -5.41 0.27 6.09
C ILE A 105 -4.41 -0.48 5.20
N ASP A 106 -3.86 -1.60 5.65
CA ASP A 106 -2.96 -2.43 4.84
C ASP A 106 -3.63 -2.91 3.53
N LEU A 107 -4.91 -3.26 3.58
CA LEU A 107 -5.69 -3.65 2.40
C LEU A 107 -5.92 -2.46 1.46
N LEU A 108 -6.31 -1.30 1.99
CA LEU A 108 -6.48 -0.08 1.19
C LEU A 108 -5.17 0.27 0.46
N ALA A 109 -4.04 0.18 1.17
CA ALA A 109 -2.73 0.46 0.64
C ALA A 109 -2.32 -0.55 -0.45
N ALA A 110 -2.62 -1.84 -0.27
CA ALA A 110 -2.42 -2.87 -1.29
C ALA A 110 -3.22 -2.59 -2.58
N HIS A 111 -4.35 -1.89 -2.47
CA HIS A 111 -5.18 -1.44 -3.60
C HIS A 111 -4.89 0.00 -4.06
N LYS A 112 -3.79 0.61 -3.62
CA LYS A 112 -3.35 1.96 -4.01
C LYS A 112 -4.35 3.08 -3.66
N LEU A 113 -5.18 2.88 -2.63
CA LEU A 113 -6.04 3.93 -2.08
C LEU A 113 -5.21 4.82 -1.14
N ASN A 114 -5.47 6.13 -1.16
CA ASN A 114 -4.69 7.12 -0.41
C ASN A 114 -5.50 7.88 0.65
N VAL A 115 -6.82 7.71 0.69
CA VAL A 115 -7.68 8.40 1.65
C VAL A 115 -8.53 7.39 2.44
N LEU A 116 -8.50 7.50 3.76
CA LEU A 116 -9.40 6.77 4.66
C LEU A 116 -10.31 7.78 5.37
N HIS A 117 -11.61 7.71 5.09
CA HIS A 117 -12.62 8.46 5.82
C HIS A 117 -13.10 7.63 6.99
N LEU A 118 -12.80 8.07 8.21
CA LEU A 118 -13.30 7.45 9.43
C LEU A 118 -14.60 8.12 9.84
N HIS A 119 -15.70 7.37 9.76
CA HIS A 119 -16.97 7.81 10.34
C HIS A 119 -16.96 7.46 11.83
N LEU A 120 -16.53 8.44 12.64
CA LEU A 120 -16.32 8.29 14.09
C LEU A 120 -17.56 8.63 14.93
N THR A 121 -18.54 9.33 14.35
CA THR A 121 -19.69 9.86 15.09
C THR A 121 -21.00 9.49 14.41
N ASP A 122 -21.83 8.75 15.14
CA ASP A 122 -23.23 8.48 14.82
C ASP A 122 -24.04 8.51 16.13
N ARG A 123 -25.36 8.73 16.06
CA ARG A 123 -26.26 8.81 17.23
C ARG A 123 -26.42 7.46 17.96
N ALA A 124 -25.87 6.38 17.41
CA ALA A 124 -25.77 5.07 18.04
C ALA A 124 -24.78 5.10 19.23
N ALA A 125 -25.17 4.53 20.37
CA ALA A 125 -24.54 4.69 21.68
C ALA A 125 -23.11 4.08 21.86
N GLY A 126 -22.41 3.69 20.79
CA GLY A 126 -21.15 2.92 20.84
C GLY A 126 -19.86 3.72 21.10
N ILE A 127 -19.91 5.05 21.09
CA ILE A 127 -18.70 5.91 21.05
C ILE A 127 -17.88 5.93 22.36
N LYS A 128 -18.43 5.42 23.48
CA LYS A 128 -17.73 5.46 24.78
C LYS A 128 -16.44 4.61 24.86
N GLN A 129 -16.18 3.72 23.91
CA GLN A 129 -15.04 2.78 23.98
C GLN A 129 -13.77 3.24 23.22
N ILE A 130 -13.89 4.18 22.26
CA ILE A 130 -12.77 4.59 21.39
C ILE A 130 -11.75 5.48 22.14
N LEU A 131 -12.21 6.33 23.07
CA LEU A 131 -11.32 7.22 23.85
C LEU A 131 -10.55 6.52 24.98
N ARG A 132 -10.89 5.27 25.32
CA ARG A 132 -10.21 4.49 26.37
C ARG A 132 -9.14 3.53 25.87
N ALA A 133 -9.03 3.32 24.56
CA ALA A 133 -8.12 2.34 23.95
C ALA A 133 -6.88 2.97 23.26
N LEU A 134 -6.73 4.30 23.34
CA LEU A 134 -5.63 5.06 22.78
C LEU A 134 -4.75 5.75 23.84
N SER A 135 -5.01 5.48 25.12
CA SER A 135 -4.14 5.78 26.27
C SER A 135 -3.43 4.51 26.72
#